data_AF-A0AAV9KUL2-F1
#
_entry.id   AF-A0AAV9KUL2-F1
#
_cell.length_a   1.000
_cell.length_b   1.000
_cell.length_c   1.000
_cell.angle_alpha   90.00
_cell.angle_beta   90.00
_cell.angle_gamma   90.00
#
_symmetry.space_group_name_H-M   'P 1'
#
loop_
_entity.id
_entity.type
_entity.pdbx_description
1 polymer ?
#
loop_
_entity_poly.entity_id
_entity_poly.type
_entity_poly.pdbx_seq_one_letter_code
_entity_poly.pdbx_strand_id
1 'polypeptide(L)'
;MSKKEEEKWVIARLVSNHNHELASPNSQKFLRSKRKKSEAQKNLIDLLNNSGIRPSKIASVLITQAGGIKNLNLTGRDIQNYLSTKRQNCLEKGDVQLMLKYFQKRQSDSPGFFCAIQMDVEDHLANCFWVDARSRIAYKNFGDVVLFDPTYLTNKYKMPFSSLIINDFDSYQVYFAFNKFICPFCCEFSQLQ
;
A
#
# COMPACT_ATOMS: atom_id res chain seq x y z
N MET A 1 -18.39 6.76 -28.52
CA MET A 1 -17.13 7.48 -28.79
C MET A 1 -17.24 8.02 -30.20
N SER A 2 -16.71 9.22 -30.42
CA SER A 2 -17.03 10.20 -31.46
C SER A 2 -16.64 9.80 -32.90
N LYS A 3 -17.41 10.28 -33.88
CA LYS A 3 -17.09 10.23 -35.32
C LYS A 3 -16.52 11.61 -35.70
N LYS A 4 -15.40 11.66 -36.44
CA LYS A 4 -14.87 12.88 -37.03
C LYS A 4 -15.60 13.12 -38.36
N GLU A 5 -16.42 14.15 -38.42
CA GLU A 5 -16.79 14.81 -39.67
C GLU A 5 -16.30 16.26 -39.54
N GLU A 6 -15.55 16.72 -40.55
CA GLU A 6 -15.07 18.11 -40.66
C GLU A 6 -14.29 18.64 -39.44
N GLU A 7 -13.23 17.95 -39.03
CA GLU A 7 -12.29 18.34 -37.94
C GLU A 7 -12.89 18.61 -36.55
N LYS A 8 -14.20 18.48 -36.39
CA LYS A 8 -14.89 18.71 -35.12
C LYS A 8 -15.23 17.38 -34.44
N TRP A 9 -15.08 17.36 -33.13
CA TRP A 9 -15.51 16.24 -32.31
C TRP A 9 -17.01 16.33 -32.06
N VAL A 10 -17.77 15.35 -32.56
CA VAL A 10 -19.22 15.29 -32.36
C VAL A 10 -19.57 14.14 -31.42
N ILE A 11 -20.47 14.38 -30.46
CA ILE A 11 -20.97 13.35 -29.55
C ILE A 11 -21.90 12.42 -30.34
N ALA A 12 -21.41 11.25 -30.71
CA ALA A 12 -22.15 10.30 -31.55
C ALA A 12 -23.34 9.63 -30.84
N ARG A 13 -23.32 9.55 -29.50
CA ARG A 13 -24.41 8.94 -28.72
C ARG A 13 -24.38 9.44 -27.28
N LEU A 14 -25.52 9.90 -26.79
CA LEU A 14 -25.79 10.19 -25.39
C LEU A 14 -26.94 9.29 -24.93
N VAL A 15 -26.71 8.46 -23.92
CA VAL A 15 -27.77 7.66 -23.29
C VAL A 15 -27.97 8.25 -21.89
N SER A 16 -29.08 8.93 -21.68
CA SER A 16 -29.43 9.58 -20.42
C SER A 16 -30.03 8.62 -19.40
N ASN A 17 -30.59 7.50 -19.84
CA ASN A 17 -31.25 6.53 -18.97
C ASN A 17 -30.21 5.62 -18.32
N HIS A 18 -30.24 5.55 -17.00
CA HIS A 18 -29.42 4.66 -16.19
C HIS A 18 -30.29 3.59 -15.53
N ASN A 19 -29.72 2.42 -15.27
CA ASN A 19 -30.37 1.34 -14.53
C ASN A 19 -30.17 1.46 -13.00
N HIS A 20 -29.66 2.61 -12.53
CA HIS A 20 -29.44 2.92 -11.13
C HIS A 20 -29.56 4.43 -10.92
N GLU A 21 -29.77 4.86 -9.68
CA GLU A 21 -29.73 6.27 -9.32
C GLU A 21 -28.31 6.85 -9.49
N LEU A 22 -28.22 8.09 -9.94
CA LEU A 22 -26.95 8.79 -10.04
C LEU A 22 -26.42 9.17 -8.65
N ALA A 23 -25.10 9.23 -8.52
CA ALA A 23 -24.46 9.60 -7.27
C ALA A 23 -24.93 10.99 -6.79
N SER A 24 -25.56 11.02 -5.62
CA SER A 24 -25.99 12.26 -4.97
C SER A 24 -24.80 13.19 -4.69
N PRO A 25 -25.00 14.52 -4.60
CA PRO A 25 -23.93 15.48 -4.25
C PRO A 25 -23.12 15.07 -3.01
N ASN A 26 -23.78 14.48 -2.02
CA ASN A 26 -23.14 14.00 -0.78
C ASN A 26 -22.25 12.77 -0.98
N SER A 27 -22.54 11.93 -1.97
CA SER A 27 -21.78 10.73 -2.30
C SER A 27 -20.69 10.97 -3.34
N GLN A 28 -20.71 12.11 -4.04
CA GLN A 28 -19.73 12.45 -5.09
C GLN A 28 -18.29 12.38 -4.58
N LYS A 29 -18.03 12.73 -3.33
CA LYS A 29 -16.69 12.66 -2.71
C LYS A 29 -16.12 11.23 -2.61
N PHE A 30 -16.94 10.20 -2.74
CA PHE A 30 -16.48 8.81 -2.79
C PHE A 30 -16.12 8.36 -4.22
N LEU A 31 -16.55 9.10 -5.24
CA LEU A 31 -16.18 8.82 -6.62
C LEU A 31 -14.69 9.08 -6.85
N ARG A 32 -14.00 8.12 -7.46
CA ARG A 32 -12.55 8.21 -7.75
C ARG A 32 -12.19 9.48 -8.53
N SER A 33 -13.03 9.87 -9.50
CA SER A 33 -12.83 11.06 -10.33
C SER A 33 -12.87 12.38 -9.55
N LYS A 34 -13.57 12.40 -8.40
CA LYS A 34 -13.72 13.58 -7.54
C LYS A 34 -12.68 13.63 -6.40
N ARG A 35 -11.95 12.53 -6.16
CA ARG A 35 -10.92 12.40 -5.10
C ARG A 35 -9.50 12.85 -5.50
N LYS A 36 -9.40 13.80 -6.43
CA LYS A 36 -8.10 14.36 -6.86
C LYS A 36 -7.55 15.31 -5.79
N LYS A 37 -6.30 15.09 -5.38
CA LYS A 37 -5.59 15.96 -4.44
C LYS A 37 -5.10 17.21 -5.16
N SER A 38 -5.43 18.40 -4.66
CA SER A 38 -4.82 19.64 -5.13
C SER A 38 -3.38 19.76 -4.65
N GLU A 39 -2.58 20.59 -5.31
CA GLU A 39 -1.19 20.79 -4.93
C GLU A 39 -1.06 21.43 -3.54
N ALA A 40 -1.93 22.39 -3.22
CA ALA A 40 -2.01 22.99 -1.89
C ALA A 40 -2.31 21.95 -0.79
N GLN A 41 -3.21 20.99 -1.07
CA GLN A 41 -3.50 19.90 -0.14
C GLN A 41 -2.29 18.99 0.07
N LYS A 42 -1.56 18.63 -1.00
CA LYS A 42 -0.34 17.82 -0.90
C LYS A 42 0.73 18.52 -0.05
N ASN A 43 0.99 19.79 -0.34
CA ASN A 43 1.98 20.59 0.38
C ASN A 43 1.66 20.68 1.88
N LEU A 44 0.38 20.88 2.23
CA LEU A 44 -0.02 20.91 3.64
C LEU A 44 0.11 19.53 4.31
N ILE A 45 -0.30 18.46 3.63
CA ILE A 45 -0.11 17.09 4.14
C ILE A 45 1.36 16.83 4.43
N ASP A 46 2.24 17.23 3.52
CA ASP A 46 3.68 17.06 3.64
C ASP A 46 4.27 17.86 4.79
N LEU A 47 3.93 19.15 4.89
CA LEU A 47 4.34 20.02 5.99
C LEU A 47 3.99 19.38 7.35
N LEU A 48 2.72 19.01 7.54
CA LEU A 48 2.24 18.45 8.81
C LEU A 48 2.86 17.09 9.12
N ASN A 49 3.04 16.22 8.11
CA ASN A 49 3.70 14.93 8.30
C ASN A 49 5.19 15.09 8.64
N ASN A 50 5.87 16.06 8.05
CA ASN A 50 7.27 16.38 8.34
C ASN A 50 7.43 16.97 9.75
N SER A 51 6.44 17.70 10.25
CA SER A 51 6.34 18.14 11.65
C SER A 51 5.93 17.01 12.63
N GLY A 52 5.83 15.76 12.18
CA GLY A 52 5.54 14.61 13.03
C GLY A 52 4.06 14.40 13.36
N ILE A 53 3.14 15.15 12.75
CA ILE A 53 1.71 15.01 13.00
C ILE A 53 1.20 13.69 12.38
N ARG A 54 0.47 12.91 13.17
CA ARG A 54 -0.09 11.62 12.72
C ARG A 54 -1.10 11.82 11.58
N PRO A 55 -1.19 10.93 10.57
CA PRO A 55 -2.11 11.06 9.45
C PRO A 55 -3.58 11.24 9.84
N SER A 56 -4.01 10.63 10.95
CA SER A 56 -5.36 10.82 11.50
C SER A 56 -5.65 12.27 11.89
N LYS A 57 -4.67 12.96 12.49
CA LYS A 57 -4.79 14.36 12.88
C LYS A 57 -4.64 15.30 11.69
N ILE A 58 -3.81 14.94 10.70
CA ILE A 58 -3.72 15.65 9.41
C ILE A 58 -5.10 15.67 8.73
N ALA A 59 -5.81 14.54 8.74
CA ALA A 59 -7.17 14.48 8.20
C ALA A 59 -8.10 15.46 8.92
N SER A 60 -8.02 15.56 10.26
CA SER A 60 -8.80 16.55 11.02
C SER A 60 -8.48 17.99 10.61
N VAL A 61 -7.20 18.34 10.42
CA VAL A 61 -6.80 19.69 9.99
C VAL A 61 -7.37 20.01 8.60
N LEU A 62 -7.28 19.09 7.65
CA LEU A 62 -7.83 19.27 6.30
C LEU A 62 -9.37 19.39 6.31
N ILE A 63 -10.05 18.63 7.19
CA ILE A 63 -11.49 18.75 7.38
C ILE A 63 -11.85 20.16 7.88
N THR A 64 -11.13 20.66 8.89
CA THR A 64 -11.36 22.00 9.43
C THR A 64 -11.10 23.08 8.38
N GLN A 65 -9.99 22.99 7.64
CA GLN A 65 -9.65 23.95 6.60
C GLN A 65 -10.67 23.98 5.46
N ALA A 66 -11.25 22.82 5.12
CA ALA A 66 -12.32 22.75 4.11
C ALA A 66 -13.68 23.27 4.62
N GLY A 67 -13.80 23.66 5.89
CA GLY A 67 -15.08 24.03 6.51
C GLY A 67 -16.00 22.84 6.77
N GLY A 68 -15.43 21.64 6.91
CA GLY A 68 -16.15 20.42 7.28
C GLY A 68 -15.94 19.25 6.31
N ILE A 69 -16.29 18.05 6.79
CA ILE A 69 -16.06 16.79 6.07
C ILE A 69 -16.89 16.63 4.78
N LYS A 70 -17.93 17.46 4.63
CA LYS A 70 -18.76 17.50 3.42
C LYS A 70 -18.03 18.19 2.26
N ASN A 71 -17.15 19.13 2.57
CA ASN A 71 -16.42 19.95 1.60
C ASN A 71 -15.04 19.38 1.26
N LEU A 72 -14.53 18.46 2.08
CA LEU A 72 -13.27 17.78 1.81
C LEU A 72 -13.47 16.66 0.78
N ASN A 73 -12.71 16.73 -0.31
CA ASN A 73 -12.71 15.74 -1.39
C ASN A 73 -11.71 14.58 -1.16
N LEU A 74 -11.16 14.47 0.05
CA LEU A 74 -10.19 13.46 0.47
C LEU A 74 -10.72 12.67 1.65
N THR A 75 -10.46 11.37 1.65
CA THR A 75 -10.66 10.50 2.80
C THR A 75 -9.36 10.35 3.61
N GLY A 76 -9.47 9.92 4.87
CA GLY A 76 -8.29 9.56 5.66
C GLY A 76 -7.42 8.50 4.97
N ARG A 77 -8.06 7.57 4.23
CA ARG A 77 -7.35 6.57 3.43
C ARG A 77 -6.58 7.18 2.27
N ASP A 78 -7.09 8.24 1.64
CA ASP A 78 -6.38 8.93 0.55
C ASP A 78 -5.10 9.61 1.06
N ILE A 79 -5.12 10.17 2.28
CA ILE A 79 -3.96 10.77 2.94
C ILE A 79 -2.92 9.70 3.28
N GLN A 80 -3.36 8.59 3.88
CA GLN A 80 -2.48 7.46 4.19
C GLN A 80 -1.83 6.89 2.92
N ASN A 81 -2.62 6.69 1.87
CA ASN A 81 -2.12 6.20 0.59
C ASN A 81 -1.10 7.17 -0.02
N TYR A 82 -1.37 8.48 0.00
CA TYR A 82 -0.44 9.49 -0.49
C TYR A 82 0.91 9.45 0.26
N LEU A 83 0.86 9.46 1.59
CA LEU A 83 2.07 9.39 2.42
C LEU A 83 2.82 8.07 2.24
N SER A 84 2.10 6.94 2.08
CA SER A 84 2.72 5.64 1.82
C SER A 84 3.46 5.63 0.48
N THR A 85 2.82 6.10 -0.60
CA THR A 85 3.46 6.17 -1.93
C THR A 85 4.66 7.12 -1.88
N LYS A 86 4.54 8.26 -1.21
CA LYS A 86 5.67 9.18 -1.07
C LYS A 86 6.86 8.54 -0.34
N ARG A 87 6.61 7.82 0.75
CA ARG A 87 7.65 7.09 1.50
C ARG A 87 8.33 6.02 0.65
N GLN A 88 7.56 5.32 -0.17
CA GLN A 88 8.06 4.33 -1.11
C GLN A 88 8.99 4.98 -2.15
N ASN A 89 8.59 6.13 -2.71
CA ASN A 89 9.41 6.88 -3.66
C ASN A 89 10.65 7.52 -3.02
N CYS A 90 10.65 7.73 -1.70
CA CYS A 90 11.82 8.19 -0.95
C CYS A 90 12.81 7.07 -0.60
N LEU A 91 12.53 5.80 -0.92
CA LEU A 91 13.54 4.75 -0.82
C LEU A 91 14.65 5.05 -1.82
N GLU A 92 15.86 5.26 -1.31
CA GLU A 92 17.00 5.44 -2.19
C GLU A 92 17.27 4.15 -2.96
N LYS A 93 17.64 4.28 -4.24
CA LYS A 93 18.04 3.13 -5.09
C LYS A 93 19.13 2.29 -4.42
N GLY A 94 20.01 2.92 -3.64
CA GLY A 94 21.05 2.24 -2.87
C GLY A 94 20.51 1.31 -1.77
N ASP A 95 19.51 1.72 -1.00
CA ASP A 95 18.93 0.89 0.06
C ASP A 95 18.23 -0.34 -0.51
N VAL A 96 17.49 -0.17 -1.61
CA VAL A 96 16.85 -1.29 -2.32
C VAL A 96 17.92 -2.24 -2.86
N GLN A 97 19.00 -1.72 -3.45
CA GLN A 97 20.08 -2.54 -3.97
C GLN A 97 20.84 -3.31 -2.87
N LEU A 98 21.04 -2.71 -1.70
CA LEU A 98 21.62 -3.37 -0.53
C LEU A 98 20.71 -4.50 -0.03
N MET A 99 19.40 -4.27 0.06
CA MET A 99 18.42 -5.30 0.42
C MET A 99 18.45 -6.46 -0.59
N LEU A 100 18.43 -6.16 -1.89
CA LEU A 100 18.49 -7.17 -2.95
C LEU A 100 19.76 -8.04 -2.84
N LYS A 101 20.92 -7.41 -2.65
CA LYS A 101 22.18 -8.12 -2.44
C LYS A 101 22.14 -9.01 -1.20
N TYR A 102 21.53 -8.54 -0.11
CA TYR A 102 21.36 -9.33 1.10
C TYR A 102 20.50 -10.57 0.85
N PHE A 103 19.36 -10.44 0.15
CA PHE A 103 18.50 -11.58 -0.15
C PHE A 103 19.12 -12.56 -1.14
N GLN A 104 19.80 -12.10 -2.17
CA GLN A 104 20.57 -12.96 -3.08
C GLN A 104 21.60 -13.77 -2.32
N LYS A 105 22.35 -13.13 -1.41
CA LYS A 105 23.30 -13.82 -0.55
C LYS A 105 22.61 -14.87 0.34
N ARG A 106 21.49 -14.53 0.98
CA ARG A 106 20.74 -15.47 1.83
C ARG A 106 20.19 -16.65 1.06
N GLN A 107 19.78 -16.46 -0.19
CA GLN A 107 19.28 -17.53 -1.04
C GLN A 107 20.41 -18.48 -1.48
N SER A 108 21.61 -17.95 -1.73
CA SER A 108 22.81 -18.78 -1.98
C SER A 108 23.26 -19.55 -0.73
N ASP A 109 23.23 -18.90 0.44
CA ASP A 109 23.68 -19.49 1.71
C ASP A 109 22.68 -20.51 2.27
N SER A 110 21.39 -20.39 1.93
CA SER A 110 20.32 -21.23 2.48
C SER A 110 19.26 -21.55 1.42
N PRO A 111 19.25 -22.78 0.87
CA PRO A 111 18.27 -23.19 -0.14
C PRO A 111 16.80 -23.09 0.31
N GLY A 112 16.55 -23.06 1.62
CA GLY A 112 15.22 -22.86 2.17
C GLY A 112 14.80 -21.40 2.27
N PHE A 113 15.70 -20.43 2.09
CA PHE A 113 15.35 -19.02 2.05
C PHE A 113 14.56 -18.69 0.77
N PHE A 114 13.45 -17.97 0.92
CA PHE A 114 12.62 -17.53 -0.19
C PHE A 114 12.32 -16.04 -0.08
N CYS A 115 12.31 -15.36 -1.22
CA CYS A 115 11.97 -13.96 -1.32
C CYS A 115 11.22 -13.69 -2.63
N ALA A 116 10.21 -12.83 -2.55
CA ALA A 116 9.42 -12.34 -3.67
C ALA A 116 9.37 -10.81 -3.60
N ILE A 117 9.71 -10.17 -4.72
CA ILE A 117 9.86 -8.72 -4.81
C ILE A 117 9.05 -8.23 -5.99
N GLN A 118 8.26 -7.20 -5.76
CA GLN A 118 7.49 -6.51 -6.77
C GLN A 118 7.98 -5.07 -6.87
N MET A 119 8.39 -4.66 -8.07
CA MET A 119 8.68 -3.28 -8.41
C MET A 119 7.42 -2.63 -9.01
N ASP A 120 7.27 -1.32 -8.85
CA ASP A 120 6.25 -0.55 -9.57
C ASP A 120 6.72 -0.12 -10.97
N VAL A 121 5.87 0.62 -11.68
CA VAL A 121 6.13 1.11 -13.04
C VAL A 121 7.26 2.14 -13.13
N GLU A 122 7.73 2.65 -11.99
CA GLU A 122 8.82 3.64 -11.89
C GLU A 122 10.12 2.99 -11.37
N ASP A 123 10.20 1.66 -11.35
CA ASP A 123 11.30 0.88 -10.77
C ASP A 123 11.56 1.19 -9.28
N HIS A 124 10.53 1.56 -8.53
CA HIS A 124 10.59 1.64 -7.07
C HIS A 124 10.06 0.35 -6.45
N LEU A 125 10.64 -0.03 -5.30
CA LEU A 125 10.21 -1.21 -4.57
C LEU A 125 8.76 -1.04 -4.09
N ALA A 126 7.83 -1.85 -4.60
CA ALA A 126 6.41 -1.80 -4.27
C ALA A 126 6.03 -2.74 -3.13
N ASN A 127 6.37 -4.01 -3.27
CA ASN A 127 6.11 -5.02 -2.26
C ASN A 127 7.35 -5.92 -2.11
N CYS A 128 7.58 -6.38 -0.90
CA CYS A 128 8.67 -7.32 -0.62
C CYS A 128 8.21 -8.30 0.44
N PHE A 129 8.40 -9.58 0.15
CA PHE A 129 8.11 -10.68 1.04
C PHE A 129 9.35 -11.56 1.14
N TRP A 130 9.70 -12.00 2.34
CA TRP A 130 10.75 -13.00 2.51
C TRP A 130 10.50 -13.88 3.72
N VAL A 131 11.07 -15.07 3.65
CA VAL A 131 11.00 -16.10 4.66
C VAL A 131 12.32 -16.86 4.70
N ASP A 132 12.83 -17.13 5.90
CA ASP A 132 14.01 -17.98 6.05
C ASP A 132 13.67 -19.48 6.08
N ALA A 133 14.69 -20.31 5.90
CA ALA A 133 14.52 -21.77 5.86
C ALA A 133 13.89 -22.33 7.14
N ARG A 134 14.26 -21.78 8.31
CA ARG A 134 13.77 -22.25 9.61
C ARG A 134 12.28 -21.99 9.74
N SER A 135 11.85 -20.80 9.35
CA SER A 135 10.47 -20.40 9.32
C SER A 135 9.68 -21.37 8.44
N ARG A 136 10.08 -21.60 7.18
CA ARG A 136 9.36 -22.56 6.30
C ARG A 136 9.24 -23.96 6.90
N ILE A 137 10.28 -24.45 7.57
CA ILE A 137 10.24 -25.75 8.29
C ILE A 137 9.25 -25.68 9.45
N ALA A 138 9.29 -24.61 10.25
CA ALA A 138 8.35 -24.40 11.36
C ALA A 138 6.90 -24.32 10.87
N TYR A 139 6.61 -23.67 9.74
CA TYR A 139 5.26 -23.66 9.15
C TYR A 139 4.82 -25.04 8.68
N LYS A 140 5.72 -25.85 8.13
CA LYS A 140 5.39 -27.23 7.77
C LYS A 140 4.99 -28.08 8.99
N ASN A 141 5.56 -27.79 10.16
CA ASN A 141 5.35 -28.58 11.37
C ASN A 141 4.23 -28.02 12.28
N PHE A 142 4.06 -26.70 12.33
CA PHE A 142 3.21 -25.96 13.29
C PHE A 142 2.34 -24.87 12.61
N GLY A 143 2.14 -24.98 11.29
CA GLY A 143 1.37 -24.01 10.50
C GLY A 143 -0.14 -24.02 10.77
N ASP A 144 -0.59 -24.82 11.74
CA ASP A 144 -1.98 -24.84 12.24
C ASP A 144 -2.31 -23.57 13.04
N VAL A 145 -1.31 -22.95 13.69
CA VAL A 145 -1.48 -21.69 14.43
C VAL A 145 -0.45 -20.65 13.99
N VAL A 146 -0.87 -19.72 13.14
CA VAL A 146 -0.08 -18.54 12.75
C VAL A 146 -0.63 -17.31 13.46
N LEU A 147 0.20 -16.65 14.26
CA LEU A 147 -0.13 -15.36 14.85
C LEU A 147 0.27 -14.27 13.87
N PHE A 148 -0.71 -13.55 13.33
CA PHE A 148 -0.44 -12.29 12.66
C PHE A 148 -0.31 -11.20 13.71
N ASP A 149 0.87 -10.59 13.81
CA ASP A 149 1.06 -9.40 14.64
C ASP A 149 0.84 -8.15 13.76
N PRO A 150 -0.33 -7.48 13.89
CA PRO A 150 -0.62 -6.24 13.18
C PRO A 150 0.03 -5.03 13.85
N THR A 151 0.92 -5.21 14.85
CA THR A 151 1.71 -4.12 15.42
C THR A 151 2.59 -3.57 14.32
N TYR A 152 2.08 -2.55 13.62
CA TYR A 152 2.75 -1.88 12.53
C TYR A 152 4.06 -1.29 13.04
N LEU A 153 5.14 -2.05 12.90
CA LEU A 153 6.47 -1.48 12.99
C LEU A 153 6.67 -0.68 11.71
N THR A 154 7.28 0.49 11.86
CA THR A 154 7.64 1.29 10.70
C THR A 154 9.14 1.41 10.66
N ASN A 155 9.77 1.06 9.55
CA ASN A 155 11.22 1.18 9.38
C ASN A 155 11.66 2.66 9.34
N LYS A 156 12.95 2.94 9.11
CA LYS A 156 13.48 4.33 9.00
C LYS A 156 12.76 5.18 7.95
N TYR A 157 12.19 4.56 6.92
CA TYR A 157 11.37 5.20 5.87
C TYR A 157 9.90 5.37 6.24
N LYS A 158 9.56 5.02 7.48
CA LYS A 158 8.20 4.94 8.01
C LYS A 158 7.27 4.05 7.16
N MET A 159 7.81 3.04 6.48
CA MET A 159 7.01 2.06 5.72
C MET A 159 6.45 1.00 6.67
N PRO A 160 5.18 0.57 6.47
CA PRO A 160 4.60 -0.47 7.32
C PRO A 160 5.31 -1.79 7.11
N PHE A 161 5.65 -2.41 8.23
CA PHE A 161 6.26 -3.72 8.36
C PHE A 161 5.39 -4.53 9.28
N SER A 162 5.03 -5.74 8.84
CA SER A 162 4.20 -6.65 9.61
C SER A 162 4.88 -7.99 9.69
N SER A 163 4.83 -8.58 10.88
CA SER A 163 5.36 -9.90 11.14
C SER A 163 4.26 -10.96 11.24
N LEU A 164 4.52 -12.14 10.67
CA LEU A 164 3.81 -13.36 11.05
C LEU A 164 4.70 -14.11 12.03
N ILE A 165 4.13 -14.63 13.11
CA ILE A 165 4.84 -15.36 14.16
C ILE A 165 4.28 -16.76 14.20
N ILE A 166 5.17 -17.75 14.19
CA ILE A 166 4.85 -19.15 14.48
C ILE A 166 5.45 -19.48 15.83
N ASN A 167 4.60 -19.95 16.75
CA ASN A 167 5.02 -20.38 18.07
C ASN A 167 5.37 -21.87 18.02
N ASP A 168 6.65 -22.18 18.15
CA ASP A 168 7.12 -23.50 18.57
C ASP A 168 7.40 -23.46 20.09
N PHE A 169 7.37 -24.61 20.78
CA PHE A 169 7.59 -24.75 22.21
C PHE A 169 8.96 -24.18 22.67
N ASP A 170 9.95 -24.05 21.76
CA ASP A 170 11.30 -23.60 22.08
C ASP A 170 11.79 -22.31 21.36
N SER A 171 11.06 -21.72 20.40
CA SER A 171 11.46 -20.42 19.81
C SER A 171 10.40 -19.73 18.93
N TYR A 172 10.36 -18.39 19.00
CA TYR A 172 9.59 -17.52 18.11
C TYR A 172 10.26 -17.45 16.72
N GLN A 173 9.57 -17.86 15.65
CA GLN A 173 10.03 -17.66 14.28
C GLN A 173 9.16 -16.63 13.57
N VAL A 174 9.81 -15.66 12.90
CA VAL A 174 9.17 -14.43 12.42
C VAL A 174 9.35 -14.25 10.91
N TYR A 175 8.24 -14.18 10.19
CA TYR A 175 8.18 -13.83 8.77
C TYR A 175 7.94 -12.35 8.63
N PHE A 176 8.38 -11.76 7.52
CA PHE A 176 8.25 -10.32 7.33
C PHE A 176 7.70 -9.98 5.95
N ALA A 177 6.74 -9.06 5.93
CA ALA A 177 6.18 -8.49 4.71
C ALA A 177 6.24 -6.96 4.74
N PHE A 178 6.65 -6.36 3.62
CA PHE A 178 6.50 -4.93 3.35
C PHE A 178 5.28 -4.68 2.45
N ASN A 179 4.29 -4.01 3.06
CA ASN A 179 3.20 -3.20 2.49
C ASN A 179 2.00 -3.81 1.70
N LYS A 180 0.92 -3.02 1.81
CA LYS A 180 -0.45 -2.90 1.27
C LYS A 180 -1.36 -4.11 1.08
N PHE A 181 -0.86 -5.29 0.77
CA PHE A 181 -1.73 -6.43 0.50
C PHE A 181 -1.09 -7.69 1.03
N ILE A 182 -1.43 -8.04 2.27
CA ILE A 182 -1.17 -9.37 2.82
C ILE A 182 -1.98 -10.44 2.06
N CYS A 183 -3.05 -10.02 1.35
CA CYS A 183 -4.03 -10.93 0.73
C CYS A 183 -3.47 -11.81 -0.42
N PRO A 184 -2.68 -11.32 -1.41
CA PRO A 184 -2.13 -12.20 -2.44
C PRO A 184 -1.01 -13.09 -1.92
N PHE A 185 -0.21 -12.60 -0.96
CA PHE A 185 0.91 -13.37 -0.40
C PHE A 185 0.46 -14.50 0.53
N CYS A 186 -0.67 -14.35 1.24
CA CYS A 186 -1.28 -15.47 1.96
C CYS A 186 -1.76 -16.59 1.02
N CYS A 187 -2.14 -16.28 -0.22
CA CYS A 187 -2.48 -17.27 -1.23
C CYS A 187 -1.26 -17.88 -1.95
N GLU A 188 -0.14 -17.16 -2.06
CA GLU A 188 1.12 -17.77 -2.52
C GLU A 188 1.75 -18.68 -1.45
N PHE A 189 1.46 -18.45 -0.17
CA PHE A 189 1.89 -19.31 0.92
C PHE A 189 1.36 -20.75 0.82
N SER A 190 0.13 -20.93 0.33
CA SER A 190 -0.42 -22.27 0.08
C SER A 190 0.18 -22.94 -1.16
N GLN A 191 0.89 -22.20 -2.01
CA GLN A 191 1.62 -22.73 -3.18
C GLN A 191 3.09 -23.07 -2.88
N LEU A 192 3.56 -22.84 -1.65
CA LEU A 192 4.92 -23.18 -1.18
C LEU A 192 5.01 -24.59 -0.54
N GLN A 193 3.95 -25.40 -0.64
CA GLN A 193 3.94 -26.85 -0.38
C GLN A 193 4.60 -27.62 -1.53
#